data_AF-A0A7D5R6C2-F1
#
_entry.id   AF-A0A7D5R6C2-F1
#
_cell.length_a   1.000
_cell.length_b   1.000
_cell.length_c   1.000
_cell.angle_alpha   90.00
_cell.angle_beta   90.00
_cell.angle_gamma   90.00
#
_symmetry.space_group_name_H-M   'P 1'
#
loop_
_entity.id
_entity.type
_entity.pdbx_description
1 polymer ?
#
loop_
_entity_poly.entity_id
_entity_poly.type
_entity_poly.pdbx_seq_one_letter_code
_entity_poly.pdbx_strand_id
1 'polypeptide(L)'
;MGSSLGSTQPNRLRVIFTDHARSRAVDRGIDENEIVRIVNNPIEEIFDQKNSNFKCYGQAMDYYIKQTRYLMIVHSGKFNNSVKIITSMWIDPQGLQFYGFNKI
;
A
#
# COMPACT_ATOMS: atom_id res chain seq x y z
N MET A 1 -34.76 -23.19 -3.33
CA MET A 1 -35.03 -21.78 -2.98
C MET A 1 -33.74 -21.22 -2.40
N GLY A 2 -33.09 -20.33 -3.15
CA GLY A 2 -31.75 -19.83 -2.83
C GLY A 2 -31.80 -18.67 -1.84
N SER A 3 -30.92 -18.71 -0.86
CA SER A 3 -30.52 -17.56 -0.05
C SER A 3 -29.03 -17.33 -0.33
N SER A 4 -28.77 -16.46 -1.31
CA SER A 4 -27.44 -15.89 -1.54
C SER A 4 -27.12 -14.98 -0.35
N LEU A 5 -26.33 -15.48 0.58
CA LEU A 5 -25.65 -14.66 1.58
C LEU A 5 -24.80 -13.64 0.82
N GLY A 6 -25.24 -12.38 0.84
CA GLY A 6 -24.47 -11.26 0.32
C GLY A 6 -23.12 -11.26 1.02
N SER A 7 -22.05 -11.49 0.25
CA SER A 7 -20.69 -11.32 0.72
C SER A 7 -20.51 -9.85 1.07
N THR A 8 -20.56 -9.52 2.36
CA THR A 8 -20.09 -8.23 2.87
C THR A 8 -18.62 -8.13 2.48
N GLN A 9 -18.33 -7.46 1.36
CA GLN A 9 -16.96 -7.12 1.01
C GLN A 9 -16.37 -6.37 2.22
N PRO A 10 -15.17 -6.74 2.70
CA PRO A 10 -14.53 -5.99 3.77
C PRO A 10 -14.48 -4.52 3.35
N ASN A 11 -14.95 -3.65 4.25
CA ASN A 11 -15.14 -2.23 3.99
C ASN A 11 -13.83 -1.64 3.43
N ARG A 12 -13.81 -1.26 2.15
CA ARG A 12 -12.60 -0.71 1.51
C ARG A 12 -12.23 0.59 2.22
N LEU A 13 -10.96 0.70 2.61
CA LEU A 13 -10.38 1.93 3.13
C LEU A 13 -10.39 3.00 2.05
N ARG A 14 -10.89 4.18 2.42
CA ARG A 14 -10.70 5.38 1.62
C ARG A 14 -9.25 5.83 1.71
N VAL A 15 -8.54 5.78 0.59
CA VAL A 15 -7.15 6.22 0.49
C VAL A 15 -7.10 7.68 0.12
N ILE A 16 -6.44 8.49 0.95
CA ILE A 16 -6.27 9.93 0.76
C ILE A 16 -4.79 10.19 0.47
N PHE A 17 -4.50 10.69 -0.73
CA PHE A 17 -3.16 11.11 -1.10
C PHE A 17 -2.87 12.52 -0.58
N THR A 18 -1.72 12.69 0.07
CA THR A 18 -1.15 14.02 0.30
C THR A 18 -0.51 14.52 -1.00
N ASP A 19 -0.36 15.84 -1.15
CA ASP A 19 0.32 16.41 -2.33
C ASP A 19 1.75 15.88 -2.46
N HIS A 20 2.44 15.72 -1.32
CA HIS A 20 3.76 15.09 -1.28
C HIS A 20 3.73 13.66 -1.83
N ALA A 21 2.80 12.82 -1.35
CA ALA A 21 2.69 11.43 -1.80
C ALA A 21 2.36 11.33 -3.29
N ARG A 22 1.46 12.18 -3.80
CA ARG A 22 1.10 12.23 -5.22
C ARG A 22 2.30 12.62 -6.08
N SER A 23 2.99 13.70 -5.74
CA SER A 23 4.20 14.12 -6.46
C SER A 23 5.24 13.00 -6.49
N ARG A 24 5.47 12.35 -5.34
CA ARG A 24 6.44 11.25 -5.24
C ARG A 24 6.03 10.01 -6.04
N ALA A 25 4.74 9.70 -6.12
CA ALA A 25 4.24 8.58 -6.92
C ALA A 25 4.48 8.85 -8.41
N VAL A 26 4.17 10.06 -8.88
CA VAL A 26 4.43 10.49 -10.26
C VAL A 26 5.91 10.43 -10.59
N ASP A 27 6.77 11.04 -9.76
CA ASP A 27 8.24 11.05 -9.96
C ASP A 27 8.85 9.65 -10.06
N ARG A 28 8.24 8.68 -9.38
CA ARG A 28 8.71 7.28 -9.32
C ARG A 28 7.97 6.36 -10.27
N GLY A 29 7.03 6.89 -11.05
CA GLY A 29 6.27 6.08 -12.00
C GLY A 29 5.31 5.08 -11.38
N ILE A 30 4.75 5.41 -10.22
CA ILE A 30 3.87 4.54 -9.46
C ILE A 30 2.41 4.96 -9.72
N ASP A 31 1.58 4.01 -10.17
CA ASP A 31 0.14 4.24 -10.34
C ASP A 31 -0.55 4.32 -8.97
N GLU A 32 -1.35 5.38 -8.76
CA GLU A 32 -2.18 5.55 -7.56
C GLU A 32 -3.14 4.37 -7.35
N ASN A 33 -3.64 3.74 -8.43
CA ASN A 33 -4.54 2.58 -8.33
C ASN A 33 -3.85 1.37 -7.70
N GLU A 34 -2.55 1.18 -7.97
CA GLU A 34 -1.76 0.11 -7.37
C GLU A 34 -1.52 0.38 -5.88
N ILE A 35 -1.30 1.65 -5.51
CA ILE A 35 -1.22 2.07 -4.10
C ILE A 35 -2.55 1.77 -3.39
N VAL A 36 -3.68 2.15 -3.98
CA VAL A 36 -5.02 1.89 -3.42
C VAL A 36 -5.26 0.39 -3.25
N ARG A 37 -4.91 -0.40 -4.26
CA ARG A 37 -5.06 -1.87 -4.24
C ARG A 37 -4.26 -2.50 -3.13
N ILE A 38 -2.98 -2.14 -3.00
CA ILE A 38 -2.08 -2.72 -2.00
C ILE A 38 -2.48 -2.28 -0.59
N VAL A 39 -2.86 -1.02 -0.37
CA VAL A 39 -3.30 -0.54 0.96
C VAL A 39 -4.56 -1.28 1.44
N ASN A 40 -5.46 -1.64 0.52
CA ASN A 40 -6.67 -2.39 0.86
C ASN A 40 -6.44 -3.90 0.99
N ASN A 41 -5.38 -4.43 0.39
CA ASN A 41 -5.04 -5.85 0.42
C ASN A 41 -3.52 -6.05 0.36
N PRO A 42 -2.79 -5.71 1.43
CA PRO A 42 -1.34 -5.83 1.45
C PRO A 42 -0.91 -7.28 1.66
N ILE A 43 0.29 -7.63 1.20
CA ILE A 43 0.90 -8.93 1.54
C ILE A 43 1.20 -8.96 3.05
N GLU A 44 1.73 -7.84 3.56
CA GLU A 44 2.01 -7.61 4.96
C GLU A 44 1.90 -6.11 5.27
N GLU A 45 1.46 -5.79 6.50
CA GLU A 45 1.42 -4.45 7.06
C GLU A 45 2.06 -4.50 8.44
N ILE A 46 2.97 -3.57 8.72
CA ILE A 46 3.68 -3.45 10.00
C ILE A 46 3.53 -2.03 10.55
N PHE A 47 3.59 -1.90 11.86
CA PHE A 47 3.61 -0.60 12.54
C PHE A 47 5.04 -0.19 12.85
N ASP A 48 5.46 0.99 12.38
CA ASP A 48 6.73 1.62 12.73
C ASP A 48 6.53 2.51 13.95
N GLN A 49 6.91 1.99 15.11
CA GLN A 49 6.78 2.68 16.39
C GLN A 49 7.62 3.97 16.44
N LYS A 50 8.77 4.03 15.77
CA LYS A 50 9.66 5.20 15.80
C LYS A 50 9.01 6.41 15.14
N ASN A 51 8.35 6.19 14.00
CA ASN A 51 7.73 7.26 13.22
C ASN A 51 6.21 7.35 13.43
N SER A 52 5.63 6.50 14.27
CA SER A 52 4.18 6.40 14.52
C SER A 52 3.36 6.29 13.23
N ASN A 53 3.84 5.48 12.29
CA ASN A 53 3.18 5.25 11.00
C ASN A 53 3.11 3.76 10.67
N PHE A 54 2.37 3.43 9.62
CA PHE A 54 2.25 2.08 9.11
C PHE A 54 2.98 1.96 7.79
N LYS A 55 3.57 0.79 7.57
CA LYS A 55 4.19 0.42 6.31
C LYS A 55 3.53 -0.85 5.83
N CYS A 56 3.16 -0.89 4.57
CA CYS A 56 2.69 -2.10 3.93
C CYS A 56 3.36 -2.27 2.58
N TYR A 57 3.31 -3.48 2.02
CA TYR A 57 3.78 -3.70 0.66
C TYR A 57 2.92 -4.70 -0.10
N GLY A 58 3.11 -4.68 -1.40
CA GLY A 58 2.57 -5.65 -2.34
C GLY A 58 3.37 -5.64 -3.63
N GLN A 59 3.01 -6.53 -4.56
CA GLN A 59 3.56 -6.54 -5.90
C GLN A 59 2.75 -5.59 -6.79
N ALA A 60 3.39 -4.77 -7.60
CA ALA A 60 2.76 -3.87 -8.56
C ALA A 60 3.51 -3.82 -9.89
N MET A 61 2.81 -3.49 -10.98
CA MET A 61 3.43 -3.33 -12.30
C MET A 61 4.17 -2.00 -12.39
N ASP A 62 5.48 -2.05 -12.64
CA ASP A 62 6.26 -0.88 -13.02
C ASP A 62 6.17 -0.68 -14.53
N TYR A 63 5.39 0.34 -14.94
CA TYR A 63 5.10 0.60 -16.36
C TYR A 63 6.32 1.08 -17.16
N TYR A 64 7.36 1.61 -16.50
CA TYR A 64 8.56 2.10 -17.18
C TYR A 64 9.42 0.94 -17.66
N ILE A 65 9.61 -0.07 -16.81
CA ILE A 65 10.43 -1.24 -17.13
C ILE A 65 9.60 -2.46 -17.56
N LYS A 66 8.26 -2.36 -17.49
CA LYS A 66 7.29 -3.42 -17.82
C LYS A 66 7.51 -4.71 -17.01
N GLN A 67 7.79 -4.56 -15.71
CA GLN A 67 8.02 -5.68 -14.80
C GLN A 67 7.24 -5.50 -13.51
N THR A 68 6.80 -6.61 -12.93
CA THR A 68 6.24 -6.63 -11.58
C THR A 68 7.36 -6.45 -10.56
N ARG A 69 7.21 -5.48 -9.66
CA ARG A 69 8.16 -5.18 -8.58
C ARG A 69 7.43 -5.09 -7.24
N TYR A 70 8.17 -5.14 -6.14
CA TYR A 70 7.59 -4.82 -4.84
C TYR A 70 7.46 -3.31 -4.67
N LEU A 71 6.29 -2.89 -4.19
CA LEU A 71 5.96 -1.52 -3.87
C LEU A 71 5.69 -1.43 -2.37
N MET A 72 6.49 -0.64 -1.65
CA MET A 72 6.26 -0.31 -0.26
C MET A 72 5.52 1.02 -0.16
N ILE A 73 4.54 1.09 0.73
CA ILE A 73 3.68 2.23 0.97
C ILE A 73 3.75 2.56 2.45
N VAL A 74 4.01 3.83 2.76
CA VAL A 74 3.99 4.36 4.12
C VAL A 74 2.74 5.22 4.27
N HIS A 75 1.93 4.94 5.28
CA HIS A 75 0.68 5.64 5.52
C HIS A 75 0.43 5.90 7.01
N SER A 76 -0.50 6.82 7.28
CA SER A 76 -0.97 7.09 8.65
C SER A 76 -1.74 5.89 9.22
N GLY A 77 -2.01 5.94 10.53
CA GLY A 77 -3.02 5.07 11.12
C GLY A 77 -4.38 5.19 10.42
N LYS A 78 -5.14 4.09 10.47
CA LYS A 78 -6.51 4.00 9.96
C LYS A 78 -7.43 4.80 10.87
N PHE A 79 -8.13 5.80 10.32
CA PHE A 79 -9.10 6.61 11.04
C PHE A 79 -10.38 6.77 10.22
N ASN A 80 -11.53 6.46 10.83
CA ASN A 80 -12.85 6.54 10.19
C ASN A 80 -12.88 5.92 8.78
N ASN A 81 -12.40 4.68 8.65
CA ASN A 81 -12.30 3.95 7.38
C ASN A 81 -11.46 4.68 6.30
N SER A 82 -10.51 5.52 6.71
CA SER A 82 -9.60 6.22 5.82
C SER A 82 -8.15 6.15 6.26
N VAL A 83 -7.24 6.26 5.31
CA VAL A 83 -5.79 6.35 5.54
C VAL A 83 -5.20 7.46 4.69
N LYS A 84 -4.18 8.14 5.22
CA LYS A 84 -3.42 9.13 4.48
C LYS A 84 -2.10 8.53 4.01
N ILE A 85 -1.84 8.58 2.71
CA ILE A 85 -0.56 8.14 2.15
C ILE A 85 0.49 9.21 2.39
N ILE A 86 1.60 8.79 3.00
CA ILE A 86 2.76 9.63 3.29
C ILE A 86 3.73 9.56 2.12
N THR A 87 4.09 8.34 1.68
CA THR A 87 4.94 8.11 0.51
C THR A 87 4.79 6.68 0.00
N SER A 88 5.18 6.44 -1.25
CA SER A 88 5.33 5.12 -1.86
C SER A 88 6.68 5.00 -2.56
N MET A 89 7.27 3.82 -2.57
CA MET A 89 8.55 3.57 -3.24
C MET A 89 8.69 2.13 -3.71
N TRP A 90 9.27 1.96 -4.89
CA TRP A 90 9.77 0.66 -5.33
C TRP A 90 10.84 0.16 -4.38
N ILE A 91 10.81 -1.13 -4.10
CA ILE A 91 11.73 -1.76 -3.16
C ILE A 91 12.04 -3.18 -3.62
N ASP A 92 13.18 -3.70 -3.18
CA ASP A 92 13.61 -5.07 -3.39
C ASP A 92 13.30 -5.94 -2.16
N PRO A 93 13.35 -7.28 -2.30
CA PRO A 93 13.18 -8.21 -1.18
C PRO A 93 14.09 -7.90 0.02
N GLN A 94 15.36 -7.57 -0.23
CA GLN A 94 16.33 -7.28 0.83
C GLN A 94 15.98 -5.99 1.59
N GLY A 95 15.53 -4.96 0.87
CA GLY A 95 15.01 -3.74 1.47
C GLY A 95 13.76 -3.97 2.31
N LEU A 96 12.85 -4.85 1.87
CA LEU A 96 11.68 -5.24 2.68
C LEU A 96 12.09 -5.87 4.02
N GLN A 97 13.07 -6.79 4.01
CA GLN A 97 13.61 -7.37 5.25
C GLN A 97 14.22 -6.30 6.16
N PHE A 98 14.98 -5.36 5.58
CA PHE A 98 15.56 -4.25 6.33
C PHE A 98 14.49 -3.38 7.02
N TYR A 99 13.33 -3.20 6.41
CA TYR A 99 12.20 -2.47 7.02
C TYR A 99 11.38 -3.31 8.02
N GLY A 100 11.73 -4.58 8.22
CA GLY A 100 11.11 -5.45 9.23
C GLY A 100 9.95 -6.31 8.70
N PHE A 101 9.80 -6.43 7.39
CA PHE A 101 8.84 -7.36 6.77
C PHE A 101 9.39 -8.78 6.76
N ASN A 102 8.53 -9.76 7.04
CA ASN A 102 8.93 -11.17 7.18
C ASN A 102 8.28 -12.09 6.13
N LYS A 103 7.26 -11.64 5.39
CA LYS A 103 6.47 -12.48 4.45
C LYS A 103 6.86 -12.33 2.98
N ILE A 104 8.14 -12.48 2.65
CA ILE A 104 8.69 -12.09 1.33
C ILE A 104 8.72 -13.24 0.34
#